data_AF-D7BAY7-F1
#
_entry.id   AF-D7BAY7-F1
#
_cell.length_a   1.000
_cell.length_b   1.000
_cell.length_c   1.000
_cell.angle_alpha   90.00
_cell.angle_beta   90.00
_cell.angle_gamma   90.00
#
_symmetry.space_group_name_H-M   'P 1'
#
loop_
_entity.id
_entity.type
_entity.pdbx_description
1 polymer ?
#
loop_
_entity_poly.entity_id
_entity_poly.type
_entity_poly.pdbx_seq_one_letter_code
_entity_poly.pdbx_strand_id
1 'polypeptide(L)' 'MEEVFILRIWHDSSGVRATLAPVQGGETRRFASLQELVQYLESLDRRKVESASKLSLATARP' A
#
# COMPACT_ATOMS: atom_id res chain seq x y z
N MET A 1 -2.44 -15.25 -8.72
CA MET A 1 -2.90 -15.28 -7.32
C MET A 1 -2.96 -13.83 -6.85
N GLU A 2 -4.07 -13.39 -6.27
CA GLU A 2 -4.20 -12.02 -5.73
C GLU A 2 -3.66 -11.98 -4.30
N GLU A 3 -2.70 -11.11 -4.03
CA GLU A 3 -2.15 -10.90 -2.69
C GLU A 3 -3.01 -9.86 -1.95
N VAL A 4 -3.70 -10.30 -0.89
CA VAL A 4 -4.60 -9.46 -0.08
C VAL A 4 -3.86 -8.93 1.14
N PHE A 5 -4.01 -7.62 1.39
CA PHE A 5 -3.39 -6.93 2.51
C PHE A 5 -4.45 -6.26 3.40
N ILE A 6 -4.15 -6.19 4.69
CA ILE A 6 -4.88 -5.36 5.66
C ILE A 6 -4.05 -4.10 5.91
N LEU A 7 -4.63 -2.95 5.58
CA LEU A 7 -4.07 -1.64 5.88
C LEU A 7 -4.74 -1.09 7.15
N ARG A 8 -3.92 -0.77 8.16
CA ARG A 8 -4.38 -0.06 9.37
C ARG A 8 -3.73 1.31 9.39
N ILE A 9 -4.54 2.36 9.55
CA ILE A 9 -4.09 3.74 9.66
C ILE A 9 -4.59 4.28 10.98
N TRP A 10 -3.73 4.98 11.72
CA TRP A 10 -4.11 5.69 12.92
C TRP A 10 -3.39 7.03 13.00
N HIS A 11 -3.97 7.96 13.74
CA HIS A 11 -3.42 9.28 13.97
C HIS A 11 -3.19 9.45 15.46
N ASP A 12 -1.99 9.88 15.83
CA ASP A 12 -1.63 10.24 17.20
C ASP A 12 -1.03 11.66 17.24
N SER A 13 -0.54 12.10 18.39
CA SER A 13 0.07 13.44 18.55
C SER A 13 1.33 13.65 17.70
N SER A 14 1.92 12.59 17.15
CA SER A 14 3.07 12.64 16.23
C SER A 14 2.66 12.61 14.75
N GLY A 15 1.35 12.55 14.44
CA GLY A 15 0.82 12.53 13.08
C GLY A 15 0.21 11.19 12.67
N VAL A 16 0.11 10.96 11.36
CA VAL A 16 -0.50 9.74 10.80
C VAL A 16 0.54 8.64 10.66
N ARG A 17 0.24 7.45 11.18
CA ARG A 17 1.02 6.23 10.99
C ARG A 17 0.19 5.14 10.34
N ALA A 18 0.87 4.17 9.74
CA ALA A 18 0.19 3.04 9.13
C ALA A 18 0.96 1.73 9.31
N THR A 19 0.23 0.62 9.29
CA THR A 19 0.78 -0.73 9.07
C THR A 19 0.11 -1.40 7.90
N LEU A 20 0.89 -2.16 7.13
CA LEU A 20 0.40 -3.02 6.06
C LEU A 20 0.81 -4.46 6.39
N ALA A 21 -0.17 -5.34 6.57
CA ALA A 21 0.05 -6.74 6.88
C ALA A 21 -0.57 -7.63 5.77
N PRO A 22 0.17 -8.58 5.18
CA PRO A 22 -0.41 -9.55 4.27
C PRO A 22 -1.31 -10.53 5.03
N VAL A 23 -2.42 -10.93 4.41
CA VAL A 23 -3.38 -11.87 5.02
C VAL A 23 -2.78 -13.28 5.15
N GLN A 24 -1.83 -13.65 4.29
CA GLN A 24 -1.20 -14.97 4.30
C GLN A 24 0.30 -14.86 4.61
N GLY A 25 0.65 -15.07 5.89
CA GLY A 25 1.99 -15.52 6.31
C GLY A 25 3.19 -14.63 6.01
N GLY A 26 3.02 -13.34 5.69
CA GLY A 26 4.12 -12.42 5.41
C GLY A 26 4.38 -11.39 6.51
N GLU A 27 5.45 -10.62 6.33
CA GLU A 27 5.88 -9.62 7.31
C GLU A 27 4.98 -8.38 7.31
N THR A 28 4.62 -7.91 8.51
CA THR A 28 3.92 -6.63 8.67
C THR A 28 4.90 -5.47 8.50
N ARG A 29 4.63 -4.59 7.55
CA ARG A 29 5.40 -3.35 7.34
C ARG A 29 4.77 -2.20 8.12
N ARG A 30 5.60 -1.35 8.70
CA ARG A 30 5.19 -0.15 9.45
C ARG A 30 5.69 1.09 8.72
N PHE A 31 4.89 2.15 8.74
CA PHE A 31 5.18 3.43 8.09
C PHE A 31 5.04 4.55 9.12
N ALA A 32 6.03 5.43 9.17
CA ALA A 32 6.04 6.56 10.11
C ALA A 32 5.22 7.75 9.61
N SER A 33 4.91 7.78 8.30
CA SER A 33 4.07 8.81 7.67
C SER A 33 3.22 8.23 6.55
N LEU A 34 2.17 8.98 6.16
CA LEU A 34 1.40 8.66 4.94
C LEU A 34 2.26 8.73 3.67
N GLN A 35 3.25 9.62 3.62
CA GLN A 35 4.11 9.75 2.44
C GLN A 35 4.92 8.47 2.20
N GLU A 36 5.50 7.88 3.25
CA GLU A 36 6.22 6.61 3.16
C GLU A 36 5.29 5.47 2.71
N LEU A 37 4.06 5.42 3.24
CA LEU A 37 3.07 4.42 2.83
C LEU A 37 2.75 4.55 1.33
N VAL A 38 2.47 5.77 0.86
CA VAL A 38 2.14 6.04 -0.54
C VAL A 38 3.28 5.62 -1.46
N GLN A 39 4.52 6.01 -1.14
CA GLN A 39 5.70 5.61 -1.91
C GLN A 39 5.86 4.09 -2.00
N TYR A 40 5.59 3.38 -0.90
CA TYR A 40 5.64 1.93 -0.89
C TYR A 40 4.54 1.30 -1.75
N LEU A 41 3.29 1.79 -1.64
CA LEU A 41 2.18 1.30 -2.47
C LEU A 41 2.43 1.56 -3.96
N GLU A 42 2.96 2.74 -4.32
CA GLU A 42 3.39 3.05 -5.68
C GLU A 42 4.52 2.13 -6.16
N SER A 43 5.44 1.73 -5.27
CA SER A 43 6.51 0.78 -5.63
C SER A 43 5.98 -0.63 -5.88
N LEU A 44 4.95 -1.06 -5.13
CA LEU A 44 4.25 -2.32 -5.39
C LEU A 44 3.49 -2.26 -6.71
N ASP A 45 2.85 -1.14 -6.99
CA ASP A 45 2.13 -0.92 -8.24
C ASP A 45 3.10 -0.90 -9.43
N ARG A 46 4.24 -0.22 -9.36
CA ARG A 46 5.27 -0.27 -10.42
C ARG A 46 5.77 -1.68 -10.71
N ARG A 47 6.01 -2.49 -9.66
CA ARG A 47 6.38 -3.92 -9.82
C ARG A 47 5.25 -4.74 -10.45
N LYS A 48 3.98 -4.39 -10.19
CA LYS A 48 2.82 -4.99 -10.86
C LYS A 48 2.67 -4.50 -12.31
N VAL A 49 2.93 -3.22 -12.59
CA VAL A 49 2.81 -2.57 -13.90
C VAL A 49 3.89 -3.06 -14.88
N GLU A 50 5.13 -3.28 -14.43
CA GLU A 50 6.16 -3.93 -15.27
C GLU A 50 5.80 -5.40 -15.59
N SER A 51 5.05 -6.06 -14.70
CA SER A 51 4.53 -7.42 -14.94
C SER A 51 3.18 -7.45 -15.68
N ALA A 52 2.49 -6.32 -15.81
CA ALA A 52 1.12 -6.22 -16.34
C ALA A 52 1.00 -5.02 -17.29
N SER A 53 1.80 -5.00 -18.37
CA SER A 53 1.82 -4.01 -19.45
C SER A 53 0.50 -3.81 -20.22
N LYS A 54 -0.68 -3.86 -19.58
CA LYS A 54 -1.99 -3.61 -20.18
C LYS A 54 -3.12 -3.25 -19.19
N LEU A 55 -2.84 -2.65 -18.03
CA LEU A 55 -3.90 -2.21 -17.10
C LEU A 55 -4.06 -0.69 -17.13
N SER A 56 -5.24 -0.23 -17.57
CA SER A 56 -5.63 1.18 -17.54
C SER A 56 -6.03 1.58 -16.12
N LEU A 57 -5.43 2.67 -15.63
CA LEU A 57 -5.71 3.27 -14.33
C LEU A 57 -6.98 4.14 -14.43
N ALA A 58 -8.14 3.59 -14.07
CA ALA A 58 -9.36 4.36 -13.92
C ALA A 58 -9.32 5.14 -12.60
N THR A 59 -9.17 6.45 -12.69
CA THR A 59 -9.29 7.34 -11.52
C THR A 59 -10.75 7.45 -11.13
N ALA A 60 -11.19 6.69 -10.12
CA ALA A 60 -12.45 6.95 -9.46
C ALA A 60 -12.28 8.19 -8.57
N ARG A 61 -12.76 9.34 -9.03
CA ARG A 61 -12.86 10.58 -8.23
C ARG A 61 -14.14 10.52 -7.38
N PRO A 62 -14.13 11.05 -6.14
CA PRO A 62 -15.37 11.40 -5.45
C PRO A 62 -16.14 12.50 -6.18
#